data_AF-A0A8C7LDB0-F1
#
_entry.id   AF-A0A8C7LDB0-F1
#
_cell.length_a   1.000
_cell.length_b   1.000
_cell.length_c   1.000
_cell.angle_alpha   90.00
_cell.angle_beta   90.00
_cell.angle_gamma   90.00
#
_symmetry.space_group_name_H-M   'P 1'
#
loop_
_entity.id
_entity.type
_entity.pdbx_description
1 polymer ?
#
loop_
_entity_poly.entity_id
_entity_poly.type
_entity_poly.pdbx_seq_one_letter_code
_entity_poly.pdbx_strand_id
1 'polypeptide(L)'
;MLSDPSAAVSKRRAVETESMMKRLFGFEKEDLSSWHRLVCLLNRPTDPASLGIFRFLFGMIMAIDITQERGLSHLDYKYLDGAPVCRFPLFSFLQPLPLDYMYLVYVVMLFGAVGIMLGCFYRLSCLMFISTYWYIFFLDKTAWNNHSYLYGLIGFQLTFMDANRYWSIDGLRNPQKKNSQVPLWNYTLLRFQIFIVYFIAGIKKLDADWVEGYSMSYLAHHWLFDPFRMILPNEMVSLLVVHGGGLCLDLSAGYLLFFDATRPFGIFFVSYFHCMNSQLFSIGMFAYTMLATSPLFCYPDWPRHFFARFPEILRPVLPLTNFGRHGECDIRDNKLKSIILTIQHSN
;
A
#
# COMPACT_ATOMS: atom_id res chain seq x y z
N MET A 1 6.46 25.55 36.40
CA MET A 1 7.48 24.72 35.73
C MET A 1 8.04 25.51 34.57
N LEU A 2 9.21 26.14 34.77
CA LEU A 2 9.91 26.93 33.77
C LEU A 2 10.45 25.98 32.68
N SER A 3 10.02 26.18 31.44
CA SER A 3 10.57 25.50 30.27
C SER A 3 12.03 25.88 30.11
N ASP A 4 12.94 24.90 30.15
CA ASP A 4 14.38 25.09 30.00
C ASP A 4 14.71 25.72 28.62
N PRO A 5 15.20 26.98 28.57
CA PRO A 5 15.50 27.65 27.31
C PRO A 5 16.63 26.94 26.53
N SER A 6 17.49 26.18 27.20
CA SER A 6 18.60 25.47 26.56
C SER A 6 18.13 24.32 25.65
N ALA A 7 17.05 23.65 26.03
CA ALA A 7 16.43 22.58 25.24
C ALA A 7 15.74 23.12 23.97
N ALA A 8 15.15 24.32 24.05
CA ALA A 8 14.55 24.99 22.90
C ALA A 8 15.61 25.51 21.91
N VAL A 9 16.74 26.01 22.41
CA VAL A 9 17.88 26.45 21.59
C VAL A 9 18.60 25.26 20.94
N SER A 10 18.76 24.14 21.66
CA SER A 10 19.30 22.87 21.13
C SER A 10 18.44 22.31 20.00
N LYS A 11 17.10 22.28 20.15
CA LYS A 11 16.18 21.88 19.09
C LYS A 11 16.25 22.81 17.87
N ARG A 12 16.36 24.13 18.07
CA ARG A 12 16.52 25.08 16.95
C ARG A 12 17.84 24.89 16.21
N ARG A 13 18.96 24.66 16.91
CA ARG A 13 20.27 24.42 16.29
C ARG A 13 20.34 23.10 15.51
N ALA A 14 19.65 22.06 15.97
CA ALA A 14 19.61 20.76 15.28
C ALA A 14 18.83 20.82 13.95
N VAL A 15 17.82 21.69 13.85
CA VAL A 15 17.04 21.90 12.62
C VAL A 15 17.85 22.67 11.55
N GLU A 16 18.81 23.50 11.96
CA GLU A 16 19.68 24.24 11.03
C GLU A 16 20.81 23.41 10.39
N THR A 17 21.11 22.22 10.91
CA THR A 17 22.21 21.36 10.42
C THR A 17 21.75 20.18 9.56
N GLU A 18 20.44 20.01 9.37
CA GLU A 18 19.91 18.88 8.61
C GLU A 18 19.99 19.17 7.10
N SER A 19 20.63 18.27 6.35
CA SER A 19 20.77 18.45 4.90
C SER A 19 19.39 18.51 4.24
N MET A 20 19.28 19.32 3.17
CA MET A 20 18.03 19.41 2.39
C MET A 20 17.57 18.03 1.89
N MET A 21 18.52 17.14 1.58
CA MET A 21 18.24 15.78 1.17
C MET A 21 17.58 14.96 2.29
N LYS A 22 18.13 15.03 3.51
CA LYS A 22 17.54 14.35 4.66
C LYS A 22 16.16 14.89 5.02
N ARG A 23 15.97 16.21 4.89
CA ARG A 23 14.66 16.85 5.11
C ARG A 23 13.61 16.43 4.07
N LEU A 24 13.99 16.22 2.81
CA LEU A 24 13.05 15.88 1.74
C LEU A 24 12.80 14.37 1.59
N PHE A 25 13.83 13.55 1.81
CA PHE A 25 13.81 12.11 1.53
C PHE A 25 13.89 11.23 2.77
N GLY A 26 14.28 11.79 3.93
CA GLY A 26 14.45 11.04 5.17
C GLY A 26 15.71 10.16 5.23
N PHE A 27 16.66 10.36 4.30
CA PHE A 27 17.98 9.71 4.24
C PHE A 27 19.04 10.64 3.62
N GLU A 28 20.31 10.33 3.84
CA GLU A 28 21.48 11.09 3.36
C GLU A 28 22.11 10.44 2.11
N LYS A 29 22.87 11.20 1.29
CA LYS A 29 23.47 10.66 0.05
C LYS A 29 24.48 9.56 0.38
N GLU A 30 25.11 9.75 1.51
CA GLU A 30 26.03 8.86 2.19
C GLU A 30 25.41 7.50 2.51
N ASP A 31 24.09 7.41 2.70
CA ASP A 31 23.41 6.13 2.97
C ASP A 31 23.32 5.24 1.73
N LEU A 32 23.39 5.83 0.54
CA LEU A 32 23.36 5.13 -0.75
C LEU A 32 24.75 4.85 -1.32
N SER A 33 25.82 5.30 -0.66
CA SER A 33 27.18 5.22 -1.21
C SER A 33 27.80 3.83 -1.16
N SER A 34 27.26 2.92 -0.33
CA SER A 34 27.73 1.54 -0.23
C SER A 34 26.61 0.56 0.08
N TRP A 35 26.78 -0.70 -0.32
CA TRP A 35 25.83 -1.77 -0.03
C TRP A 35 25.53 -1.91 1.47
N HIS A 36 26.57 -1.85 2.30
CA HIS A 36 26.42 -1.95 3.75
C HIS A 36 25.53 -0.84 4.31
N ARG A 37 25.74 0.41 3.89
CA ARG A 37 24.94 1.55 4.35
C ARG A 37 23.49 1.48 3.86
N LEU A 38 23.28 1.04 2.62
CA LEU A 38 21.95 0.81 2.08
C LEU A 38 21.20 -0.26 2.89
N VAL A 39 21.86 -1.37 3.22
CA VAL A 39 21.27 -2.42 4.06
C VAL A 39 20.94 -1.90 5.45
N CYS A 40 21.81 -1.09 6.06
CA CYS A 40 21.55 -0.43 7.34
C CYS A 40 20.35 0.53 7.26
N LEU A 41 20.25 1.34 6.21
CA LEU A 41 19.11 2.24 5.97
C LEU A 41 17.80 1.44 5.84
N LEU A 42 17.79 0.38 5.03
CA LEU A 42 16.63 -0.46 4.78
C LEU A 42 16.19 -1.26 6.02
N ASN A 43 17.10 -1.56 6.94
CA ASN A 43 16.78 -2.21 8.22
C ASN A 43 16.54 -1.22 9.36
N ARG A 44 16.54 0.09 9.10
CA ARG A 44 16.26 1.11 10.12
C ARG A 44 14.92 0.84 10.79
N PRO A 45 14.87 0.74 12.14
CA PRO A 45 13.62 0.53 12.85
C PRO A 45 12.63 1.67 12.61
N THR A 46 11.41 1.32 12.23
CA THR A 46 10.34 2.24 11.83
C THR A 46 9.05 1.87 12.56
N ASP A 47 8.19 2.85 12.85
CA ASP A 47 6.92 2.61 13.52
C ASP A 47 6.01 1.68 12.69
N PRO A 48 5.37 0.66 13.29
CA PRO A 48 4.56 -0.32 12.57
C PRO A 48 3.14 0.17 12.24
N ALA A 49 2.71 1.34 12.71
CA ALA A 49 1.30 1.71 12.73
C ALA A 49 0.68 1.79 11.33
N SER A 50 1.29 2.57 10.43
CA SER A 50 0.77 2.74 9.06
C SER A 50 0.70 1.41 8.30
N LEU A 51 1.71 0.55 8.44
CA LEU A 51 1.72 -0.80 7.85
C LEU A 51 0.60 -1.69 8.41
N GLY A 52 0.32 -1.61 9.70
CA GLY A 52 -0.79 -2.34 10.33
C GLY A 52 -2.16 -1.89 9.85
N ILE A 53 -2.36 -0.58 9.65
CA ILE A 53 -3.60 -0.04 9.08
C ILE A 53 -3.75 -0.46 7.62
N PHE A 54 -2.69 -0.37 6.82
CA PHE A 54 -2.71 -0.84 5.44
C PHE A 54 -3.09 -2.32 5.36
N ARG A 55 -2.48 -3.18 6.18
CA ARG A 55 -2.82 -4.61 6.27
C ARG A 55 -4.30 -4.81 6.56
N PHE A 56 -4.85 -4.08 7.54
CA PHE A 56 -6.27 -4.16 7.88
C PHE A 56 -7.15 -3.80 6.68
N LEU A 57 -6.91 -2.64 6.06
CA LEU A 57 -7.70 -2.17 4.92
C LEU A 57 -7.59 -3.10 3.71
N PHE A 58 -6.37 -3.57 3.39
CA PHE A 58 -6.15 -4.52 2.30
C PHE A 58 -6.91 -5.83 2.54
N GLY A 59 -6.79 -6.43 3.73
CA GLY A 59 -7.50 -7.67 4.05
C GLY A 59 -9.03 -7.50 4.01
N MET A 60 -9.55 -6.36 4.47
CA MET A 60 -10.98 -6.02 4.40
C MET A 60 -11.46 -5.92 2.94
N ILE A 61 -10.74 -5.19 2.10
CA ILE A 61 -11.07 -5.04 0.69
C ILE A 61 -10.98 -6.39 -0.03
N MET A 62 -9.96 -7.21 0.27
CA MET A 62 -9.84 -8.56 -0.30
C MET A 62 -10.98 -9.46 0.15
N ALA A 63 -11.44 -9.39 1.40
CA ALA A 63 -12.60 -10.16 1.83
C ALA A 63 -13.86 -9.83 1.01
N ILE A 64 -14.08 -8.54 0.72
CA ILE A 64 -15.18 -8.08 -0.15
C ILE A 64 -14.96 -8.55 -1.60
N ASP A 65 -13.76 -8.34 -2.14
CA ASP A 65 -13.36 -8.71 -3.50
C ASP A 65 -13.54 -10.21 -3.79
N ILE A 66 -13.19 -11.07 -2.83
CA ILE A 66 -13.37 -12.52 -2.92
C ILE A 66 -14.85 -12.87 -3.07
N THR A 67 -15.72 -12.21 -2.29
CA THR A 67 -17.16 -12.48 -2.31
C THR A 67 -17.84 -12.00 -3.58
N GLN A 68 -17.51 -10.78 -4.03
CA GLN A 68 -18.20 -10.09 -5.13
C GLN A 68 -17.51 -10.33 -6.47
N GLU A 69 -16.28 -9.86 -6.62
CA GLU A 69 -15.59 -9.77 -7.91
C GLU A 69 -14.97 -11.10 -8.36
N ARG A 70 -14.47 -11.91 -7.41
CA ARG A 70 -13.84 -13.20 -7.74
C ARG A 70 -14.85 -14.34 -7.87
N GLY A 71 -16.11 -14.04 -7.55
CA GLY A 71 -17.24 -14.90 -7.87
C GLY A 71 -17.47 -16.02 -6.86
N LEU A 72 -17.15 -15.84 -5.56
CA LEU A 72 -17.64 -16.77 -4.55
C LEU A 72 -19.18 -16.80 -4.51
N SER A 73 -19.84 -15.66 -4.73
CA SER A 73 -21.31 -15.57 -4.84
C SER A 73 -21.89 -16.16 -6.14
N HIS A 74 -21.07 -16.39 -7.15
CA HIS A 74 -21.48 -16.84 -8.50
C HIS A 74 -20.66 -18.06 -8.96
N LEU A 75 -20.24 -18.88 -7.99
CA LEU A 75 -19.28 -19.96 -8.20
C LEU A 75 -19.88 -21.11 -9.02
N ASP A 76 -21.18 -21.34 -8.85
CA ASP A 76 -22.03 -22.22 -9.66
C ASP A 76 -22.00 -21.81 -11.13
N TYR A 77 -22.34 -20.56 -11.46
CA TYR A 77 -22.29 -20.07 -12.84
C TYR A 77 -20.89 -20.19 -13.45
N LYS A 78 -19.84 -20.01 -12.64
CA LYS A 78 -18.45 -20.02 -13.11
C LYS A 78 -17.92 -21.42 -13.42
N TYR A 79 -18.29 -22.43 -12.64
CA TYR A 79 -17.68 -23.77 -12.74
C TYR A 79 -18.66 -24.91 -13.03
N LEU A 80 -19.98 -24.72 -12.87
CA LEU A 80 -21.00 -25.74 -13.14
C LEU A 80 -21.49 -25.69 -14.59
N ASP A 81 -21.77 -24.49 -15.13
CA ASP A 81 -22.46 -24.32 -16.42
C ASP A 81 -21.53 -24.43 -17.65
N GLY A 82 -20.31 -24.93 -17.48
CA GLY A 82 -19.41 -25.22 -18.60
C GLY A 82 -18.97 -23.98 -19.38
N ALA A 83 -18.69 -22.87 -18.68
CA ALA A 83 -18.16 -21.66 -19.31
C ALA A 83 -16.89 -21.98 -20.14
N PRO A 84 -16.72 -21.37 -21.33
CA PRO A 84 -15.59 -21.66 -22.20
C PRO A 84 -14.27 -21.37 -21.49
N VAL A 85 -13.50 -22.42 -21.22
CA VAL A 85 -12.27 -22.33 -20.42
C VAL A 85 -11.11 -21.87 -21.29
N CYS A 86 -10.72 -20.61 -21.18
CA CYS A 86 -9.48 -20.11 -21.78
C CYS A 86 -8.36 -20.18 -20.75
N ARG A 87 -7.43 -21.13 -20.92
CA ARG A 87 -6.31 -21.32 -19.99
C ARG A 87 -5.07 -20.56 -20.44
N PHE A 88 -4.20 -20.24 -19.49
CA PHE A 88 -2.85 -19.78 -19.82
C PHE A 88 -2.05 -20.91 -20.46
N PRO A 89 -1.35 -20.66 -21.60
CA PRO A 89 -0.57 -21.71 -22.26
C PRO A 89 0.46 -22.39 -21.35
N LEU A 90 1.16 -21.59 -20.54
CA LEU A 90 2.19 -22.06 -19.59
C LEU A 90 1.61 -22.89 -18.43
N PHE A 91 0.34 -22.68 -18.09
CA PHE A 91 -0.35 -23.33 -16.96
C PHE A 91 -1.53 -24.18 -17.42
N SER A 92 -1.49 -24.70 -18.65
CA SER A 92 -2.57 -25.48 -19.24
C SER A 92 -2.90 -26.77 -18.46
N PHE A 93 -1.96 -27.24 -17.64
CA PHE A 93 -2.13 -28.38 -16.73
C PHE A 93 -2.98 -28.07 -15.49
N LEU A 94 -3.15 -26.80 -15.11
CA LEU A 94 -4.02 -26.43 -14.01
C LEU A 94 -5.48 -26.55 -14.44
N GLN A 95 -6.25 -27.32 -13.68
CA GLN A 95 -7.68 -27.49 -13.88
C GLN A 95 -8.44 -27.12 -12.62
N PRO A 96 -9.68 -26.60 -12.76
CA PRO A 96 -10.55 -26.39 -11.62
C PRO A 96 -10.79 -27.73 -10.93
N LEU A 97 -10.80 -27.71 -9.60
CA LEU A 97 -11.24 -28.86 -8.82
C LEU A 97 -12.76 -29.07 -9.01
N PRO A 98 -13.32 -30.23 -8.61
CA PRO A 98 -14.76 -30.38 -8.54
C PRO A 98 -15.40 -29.27 -7.71
N LEU A 99 -16.64 -28.91 -8.04
CA LEU A 99 -17.31 -27.72 -7.52
C LEU A 99 -17.25 -27.59 -5.98
N ASP A 100 -17.50 -28.68 -5.26
CA ASP A 100 -17.46 -28.71 -3.79
C ASP A 100 -16.08 -28.30 -3.22
N TYR A 101 -15.01 -28.75 -3.89
CA TYR A 101 -13.65 -28.37 -3.51
C TYR A 101 -13.31 -26.95 -3.92
N MET A 102 -13.91 -26.43 -4.99
CA MET A 102 -13.75 -25.01 -5.35
C MET A 102 -14.37 -24.11 -4.28
N TYR A 103 -15.55 -24.45 -3.73
CA TYR A 103 -16.09 -23.73 -2.56
C TYR A 103 -15.09 -23.73 -1.39
N LEU A 104 -14.47 -24.87 -1.09
CA LEU A 104 -13.45 -24.96 -0.04
C LEU A 104 -12.25 -24.05 -0.33
N VAL A 105 -11.73 -24.02 -1.56
CA VAL A 105 -10.62 -23.14 -1.95
C VAL A 105 -10.97 -21.66 -1.71
N TYR A 106 -12.16 -21.23 -2.12
CA TYR A 106 -12.60 -19.84 -1.92
C TYR A 106 -12.82 -19.50 -0.44
N VAL A 107 -13.37 -20.43 0.36
CA VAL A 107 -13.53 -20.25 1.80
C VAL A 107 -12.17 -20.14 2.50
N VAL A 108 -11.19 -20.96 2.11
CA VAL A 108 -9.81 -20.86 2.60
C VAL A 108 -9.19 -19.51 2.22
N MET A 109 -9.40 -19.05 0.99
CA MET A 109 -8.96 -17.73 0.54
C MET A 109 -9.58 -16.60 1.38
N LEU A 110 -10.89 -16.69 1.64
CA LEU A 110 -11.63 -15.71 2.44
C LEU A 110 -11.15 -15.68 3.89
N PHE A 111 -10.96 -16.84 4.52
CA PHE A 111 -10.37 -16.92 5.85
C PHE A 111 -8.94 -16.39 5.87
N GLY A 112 -8.15 -16.62 4.83
CA GLY A 112 -6.85 -16.00 4.65
C GLY A 112 -6.94 -14.48 4.63
N ALA A 113 -7.83 -13.89 3.83
CA ALA A 113 -8.03 -12.44 3.76
C ALA A 113 -8.50 -11.83 5.08
N VAL A 114 -9.46 -12.46 5.77
CA VAL A 114 -9.93 -12.04 7.10
C VAL A 114 -8.82 -12.20 8.15
N GLY A 115 -8.04 -13.27 8.09
CA GLY A 115 -6.88 -13.49 8.94
C GLY A 115 -5.79 -12.43 8.73
N ILE A 116 -5.54 -12.02 7.48
CA ILE A 116 -4.69 -10.87 7.14
C ILE A 116 -5.30 -9.61 7.73
N MET A 117 -6.59 -9.33 7.54
CA MET A 117 -7.30 -8.14 8.07
C MET A 117 -7.23 -8.02 9.59
N LEU A 118 -7.29 -9.13 10.32
CA LEU A 118 -7.20 -9.13 11.78
C LEU A 118 -5.76 -9.29 12.29
N GLY A 119 -4.81 -9.64 11.42
CA GLY A 119 -3.45 -9.99 11.80
C GLY A 119 -3.42 -11.19 12.74
N CYS A 120 -4.28 -12.18 12.49
CA CYS A 120 -4.41 -13.41 13.26
C CYS A 120 -3.69 -14.53 12.52
N PHE A 121 -2.80 -15.26 13.22
CA PHE A 121 -1.94 -16.28 12.62
C PHE A 121 -1.30 -15.77 11.32
N TYR A 122 -0.78 -14.54 11.36
CA TYR A 122 -0.62 -13.70 10.17
C TYR A 122 0.10 -14.39 9.00
N ARG A 123 1.21 -15.07 9.27
CA ARG A 123 1.99 -15.77 8.24
C ARG A 123 1.20 -16.93 7.60
N LEU A 124 0.43 -17.68 8.40
CA LEU A 124 -0.46 -18.74 7.91
C LEU A 124 -1.60 -18.13 7.09
N SER A 125 -2.21 -17.05 7.56
CA SER A 125 -3.27 -16.34 6.84
C SER A 125 -2.80 -15.80 5.48
N CYS A 126 -1.58 -15.25 5.41
CA CYS A 126 -0.93 -14.90 4.16
C CYS A 126 -0.75 -16.11 3.23
N LEU A 127 -0.26 -17.24 3.76
CA LEU A 127 -0.08 -18.46 2.98
C LEU A 127 -1.40 -19.01 2.44
N MET A 128 -2.44 -19.05 3.28
CA MET A 128 -3.80 -19.46 2.89
C MET A 128 -4.31 -18.58 1.76
N PHE A 129 -4.27 -17.25 1.92
CA PHE A 129 -4.72 -16.32 0.90
C PHE A 129 -3.94 -16.50 -0.41
N ILE A 130 -2.62 -16.49 -0.35
CA ILE A 130 -1.80 -16.41 -1.57
C ILE A 130 -1.79 -17.70 -2.39
N SER A 131 -1.79 -18.85 -1.72
CA SER A 131 -1.79 -20.15 -2.40
C SER A 131 -3.08 -20.34 -3.19
N THR A 132 -4.23 -20.05 -2.57
CA THR A 132 -5.53 -20.11 -3.23
C THR A 132 -5.73 -19.00 -4.26
N TYR A 133 -5.24 -17.79 -3.98
CA TYR A 133 -5.39 -16.64 -4.88
C TYR A 133 -4.68 -16.87 -6.21
N TRP A 134 -3.41 -17.28 -6.19
CA TRP A 134 -2.67 -17.56 -7.43
C TRP A 134 -3.20 -18.78 -8.16
N TYR A 135 -3.63 -19.82 -7.43
CA TYR A 135 -4.30 -20.96 -8.04
C TYR A 135 -5.51 -20.50 -8.86
N ILE A 136 -6.44 -19.76 -8.25
CA ILE A 136 -7.64 -19.26 -8.93
C ILE A 136 -7.27 -18.30 -10.08
N PHE A 137 -6.30 -17.43 -9.88
CA PHE A 137 -5.86 -16.47 -10.90
C PHE A 137 -5.33 -17.15 -12.16
N PHE A 138 -4.63 -18.29 -12.05
CA PHE A 138 -4.08 -19.01 -13.19
C PHE A 138 -5.07 -19.98 -13.85
N LEU A 139 -6.23 -20.25 -13.25
CA LEU A 139 -7.24 -21.15 -13.84
C LEU A 139 -7.90 -20.57 -15.09
N ASP A 140 -8.06 -19.24 -15.17
CA ASP A 140 -8.84 -18.59 -16.21
C ASP A 140 -8.16 -17.30 -16.70
N LYS A 141 -7.74 -17.34 -17.97
CA LYS A 141 -7.13 -16.20 -18.66
C LYS A 141 -8.15 -15.11 -19.00
N THR A 142 -9.42 -15.45 -19.19
CA THR A 142 -10.45 -14.46 -19.55
C THR A 142 -10.75 -13.50 -18.41
N ALA A 143 -10.62 -13.97 -17.16
CA ALA A 143 -10.77 -13.17 -15.96
C ALA A 143 -9.50 -12.37 -15.58
N TRP A 144 -8.46 -12.42 -16.41
CA TRP A 144 -7.19 -11.74 -16.12
C TRP A 144 -7.33 -10.22 -16.22
N ASN A 145 -6.77 -9.53 -15.23
CA ASN A 145 -6.61 -8.08 -15.24
C ASN A 145 -5.35 -7.70 -14.43
N ASN A 146 -4.68 -6.63 -14.83
CA ASN A 146 -3.51 -6.06 -14.15
C ASN A 146 -3.79 -5.72 -12.67
N HIS A 147 -5.02 -5.32 -12.33
CA HIS A 147 -5.40 -5.01 -10.95
C HIS A 147 -5.40 -6.27 -10.09
N SER A 148 -5.98 -7.36 -10.60
CA SER A 148 -5.98 -8.66 -9.94
C SER A 148 -4.55 -9.18 -9.76
N TYR A 149 -3.67 -8.95 -10.73
CA TYR A 149 -2.25 -9.27 -10.60
C TYR A 149 -1.58 -8.48 -9.46
N LEU A 150 -1.85 -7.17 -9.37
CA LEU A 150 -1.33 -6.32 -8.30
C LEU A 150 -1.73 -6.82 -6.90
N TYR A 151 -2.97 -7.28 -6.69
CA TYR A 151 -3.39 -7.78 -5.38
C TYR A 151 -2.62 -9.04 -4.99
N GLY A 152 -2.37 -9.93 -5.94
CA GLY A 152 -1.51 -11.10 -5.74
C GLY A 152 -0.08 -10.72 -5.34
N LEU A 153 0.49 -9.70 -6.00
CA LEU A 153 1.82 -9.16 -5.66
C LEU A 153 1.85 -8.53 -4.25
N ILE A 154 0.82 -7.74 -3.89
CA ILE A 154 0.73 -7.15 -2.55
C ILE A 154 0.59 -8.25 -1.49
N GLY A 155 -0.27 -9.25 -1.72
CA GLY A 155 -0.38 -10.42 -0.85
C GLY A 155 0.95 -11.17 -0.70
N PHE A 156 1.71 -11.29 -1.79
CA PHE A 156 3.05 -11.91 -1.78
C PHE A 156 4.02 -11.13 -0.91
N GLN A 157 4.10 -9.83 -1.12
CA GLN A 157 4.95 -8.94 -0.34
C GLN A 157 4.59 -8.96 1.15
N LEU A 158 3.29 -8.92 1.48
CA LEU A 158 2.81 -9.03 2.86
C LEU A 158 3.25 -10.33 3.53
N THR A 159 3.37 -11.43 2.78
CA THR A 159 3.84 -12.73 3.31
C THR A 159 5.24 -12.64 3.90
N PHE A 160 6.10 -11.73 3.41
CA PHE A 160 7.47 -11.51 3.91
C PHE A 160 7.56 -10.41 4.97
N MET A 161 6.62 -9.47 4.98
CA MET A 161 6.62 -8.32 5.89
C MET A 161 6.12 -8.66 7.30
N ASP A 162 6.43 -7.80 8.26
CA ASP A 162 5.95 -7.88 9.64
C ASP A 162 4.75 -6.95 9.89
N ALA A 163 3.69 -7.07 9.07
CA ALA A 163 2.51 -6.21 9.20
C ALA A 163 1.60 -6.56 10.40
N ASN A 164 1.92 -7.63 11.12
CA ASN A 164 1.21 -8.07 12.33
C ASN A 164 1.75 -7.46 13.62
N ARG A 165 2.63 -6.45 13.57
CA ARG A 165 3.16 -5.80 14.78
C ARG A 165 2.28 -4.68 15.32
N TYR A 166 1.29 -4.22 14.54
CA TYR A 166 0.35 -3.18 14.96
C TYR A 166 -1.11 -3.59 14.71
N TRP A 167 -1.96 -3.26 15.69
CA TRP A 167 -3.41 -3.48 15.69
C TRP A 167 -3.81 -4.87 15.16
N SER A 168 -3.24 -5.91 15.75
CA SER A 168 -3.36 -7.30 15.33
C SER A 168 -3.69 -8.24 16.49
N ILE A 169 -4.38 -9.33 16.20
CA ILE A 169 -4.63 -10.41 17.18
C ILE A 169 -3.32 -11.08 17.62
N ASP A 170 -2.37 -11.27 16.70
CA ASP A 170 -1.04 -11.80 17.02
C ASP A 170 -0.31 -10.94 18.07
N GLY A 171 -0.42 -9.61 17.99
CA GLY A 171 0.16 -8.68 18.96
C GLY A 171 -0.59 -8.67 20.29
N LEU A 172 -1.90 -8.95 20.30
CA LEU A 172 -2.65 -9.16 21.55
C LEU A 172 -2.22 -10.43 22.28
N ARG A 173 -1.93 -11.50 21.53
CA ARG A 173 -1.50 -12.80 22.07
C ARG A 173 -0.02 -12.83 22.47
N ASN A 174 0.84 -12.08 21.78
CA ASN A 174 2.28 -12.07 22.04
C ASN A 174 2.80 -10.65 22.28
N PRO A 175 3.15 -10.29 23.54
CA PRO A 175 3.69 -8.99 23.89
C PRO A 175 4.96 -8.59 23.11
N GLN A 176 5.79 -9.55 22.69
CA GLN A 176 7.02 -9.28 21.91
C GLN A 176 6.73 -8.76 20.50
N LYS A 177 5.55 -9.08 19.94
CA LYS A 177 5.11 -8.56 18.63
C LYS A 177 4.38 -7.23 18.76
N LYS A 178 3.79 -6.96 19.93
CA LYS A 178 2.89 -5.83 20.15
C LYS A 178 3.62 -4.49 20.05
N ASN A 179 3.28 -3.69 19.04
CA ASN A 179 3.91 -2.40 18.77
C ASN A 179 5.43 -2.47 18.59
N SER A 180 5.98 -3.64 18.21
CA SER A 180 7.41 -3.75 17.90
C SER A 180 7.71 -3.04 16.58
N GLN A 181 8.85 -2.37 16.50
CA GLN A 181 9.27 -1.70 15.27
C GLN A 181 9.44 -2.70 14.11
N VAL A 182 9.27 -2.19 12.89
CA VAL A 182 9.46 -2.93 11.65
C VAL A 182 10.59 -2.28 10.84
N PRO A 183 11.35 -3.05 10.05
CA PRO A 183 12.38 -2.47 9.21
C PRO A 183 11.78 -1.60 8.10
N LEU A 184 12.50 -0.54 7.71
CA LEU A 184 12.07 0.42 6.70
C LEU A 184 11.74 -0.23 5.34
N TRP A 185 12.42 -1.32 4.98
CA TRP A 185 12.20 -2.01 3.70
C TRP A 185 10.76 -2.49 3.51
N ASN A 186 10.01 -2.79 4.58
CA ASN A 186 8.60 -3.16 4.49
C ASN A 186 7.79 -2.05 3.80
N TYR A 187 8.06 -0.80 4.15
CA TYR A 187 7.42 0.36 3.53
C TYR A 187 7.99 0.65 2.15
N THR A 188 9.32 0.59 2.00
CA THR A 188 9.99 0.87 0.72
C THR A 188 9.48 -0.03 -0.39
N LEU A 189 9.33 -1.34 -0.13
CA LEU A 189 8.88 -2.30 -1.13
C LEU A 189 7.43 -2.05 -1.57
N LEU A 190 6.50 -1.81 -0.62
CA LEU A 190 5.11 -1.48 -0.94
C LEU A 190 5.00 -0.16 -1.70
N ARG A 191 5.66 0.90 -1.20
CA ARG A 191 5.64 2.22 -1.86
C ARG A 191 6.20 2.15 -3.28
N PHE A 192 7.27 1.38 -3.47
CA PHE A 192 7.86 1.16 -4.80
C PHE A 192 6.92 0.37 -5.72
N GLN A 193 6.25 -0.67 -5.22
CA GLN A 193 5.24 -1.41 -5.98
C GLN A 193 4.12 -0.47 -6.47
N ILE A 194 3.62 0.41 -5.61
CA ILE A 194 2.57 1.38 -5.96
C ILE A 194 3.11 2.46 -6.92
N PHE A 195 4.34 2.91 -6.74
CA PHE A 195 5.02 3.80 -7.67
C PHE A 195 5.07 3.21 -9.08
N ILE A 196 5.48 1.94 -9.22
CA ILE A 196 5.55 1.24 -10.51
C ILE A 196 4.19 1.23 -11.20
N VAL A 197 3.11 0.97 -10.45
CA VAL A 197 1.76 0.92 -11.03
C VAL A 197 1.40 2.24 -11.70
N TYR A 198 1.56 3.36 -11.00
CA TYR A 198 1.29 4.68 -11.59
C TYR A 198 2.22 4.98 -12.77
N PHE A 199 3.53 4.81 -12.57
CA PHE A 199 4.52 5.21 -13.55
C PHE A 199 4.39 4.41 -14.87
N ILE A 200 4.19 3.10 -14.78
CA ILE A 200 3.98 2.24 -15.96
C ILE A 200 2.62 2.51 -16.61
N ALA A 201 1.57 2.80 -15.83
CA ALA A 201 0.29 3.24 -16.39
C ALA A 201 0.43 4.55 -17.19
N GLY A 202 1.22 5.49 -16.69
CA GLY A 202 1.55 6.74 -17.39
C GLY A 202 2.36 6.50 -18.66
N ILE A 203 3.39 5.64 -18.60
CA ILE A 203 4.16 5.26 -19.79
C ILE A 203 3.26 4.63 -20.86
N LYS A 204 2.31 3.77 -20.47
CA LYS A 204 1.36 3.16 -21.41
C LYS A 204 0.41 4.18 -22.05
N LYS A 205 0.15 5.31 -21.38
CA LYS A 205 -0.66 6.41 -21.91
C LYS A 205 0.11 7.37 -22.83
N LEU A 206 1.40 7.13 -23.07
CA LEU A 206 2.18 7.87 -24.08
C LEU A 206 1.91 7.38 -25.51
N ASP A 207 1.13 6.32 -25.67
CA ASP A 207 0.71 5.82 -26.98
C ASP A 207 -0.16 6.86 -27.72
N ALA A 208 -0.08 6.86 -29.06
CA ALA A 208 -0.77 7.81 -29.91
C ALA A 208 -2.29 7.80 -29.67
N ASP A 209 -2.89 6.62 -29.46
CA ASP A 209 -4.33 6.50 -29.25
C ASP A 209 -4.81 7.23 -27.98
N TRP A 210 -3.96 7.33 -26.96
CA TRP A 210 -4.27 8.09 -25.75
C TRP A 210 -3.92 9.56 -25.90
N VAL A 211 -2.73 9.89 -26.40
CA VAL A 211 -2.27 11.29 -26.50
C VAL A 211 -3.13 12.11 -27.46
N GLU A 212 -3.60 11.50 -28.55
CA GLU A 212 -4.47 12.14 -29.54
C GLU A 212 -5.96 12.13 -29.14
N GLY A 213 -6.31 11.47 -28.04
CA GLY A 213 -7.65 11.49 -27.47
C GLY A 213 -8.66 10.55 -28.14
N TYR A 214 -8.19 9.54 -28.87
CA TYR A 214 -9.05 8.55 -29.53
C TYR A 214 -9.62 7.53 -28.55
N SER A 215 -8.79 7.06 -27.62
CA SER A 215 -9.22 6.13 -26.56
C SER A 215 -10.25 6.79 -25.66
N MET A 216 -11.31 6.09 -25.23
CA MET A 216 -12.22 6.61 -24.19
C MET A 216 -12.78 8.04 -24.44
N SER A 217 -12.88 8.49 -25.70
CA SER A 217 -13.28 9.86 -26.04
C SER A 217 -14.68 10.23 -25.50
N TYR A 218 -15.56 9.23 -25.38
CA TYR A 218 -16.91 9.41 -24.82
C TYR A 218 -16.91 9.78 -23.33
N LEU A 219 -15.83 9.51 -22.59
CA LEU A 219 -15.77 9.69 -21.14
C LEU A 219 -16.04 11.15 -20.72
N ALA A 220 -15.65 12.11 -21.57
CA ALA A 220 -15.91 13.53 -21.35
C ALA A 220 -17.41 13.90 -21.32
N HIS A 221 -18.29 13.05 -21.83
CA HIS A 221 -19.75 13.25 -21.77
C HIS A 221 -20.35 12.86 -20.41
N HIS A 222 -19.60 12.15 -19.58
CA HIS A 222 -20.07 11.74 -18.26
C HIS A 222 -20.28 12.95 -17.35
N TRP A 223 -21.31 12.91 -16.49
CA TRP A 223 -21.74 14.03 -15.63
C TRP A 223 -20.62 14.57 -14.71
N LEU A 224 -19.64 13.72 -14.40
CA LEU A 224 -18.46 14.10 -13.60
C LEU A 224 -17.63 15.21 -14.25
N PHE A 225 -17.71 15.36 -15.57
CA PHE A 225 -16.96 16.37 -16.31
C PHE A 225 -17.77 17.65 -16.57
N ASP A 226 -19.03 17.73 -16.13
CA ASP A 226 -19.92 18.88 -16.33
C ASP A 226 -19.31 20.21 -15.85
N PRO A 227 -18.62 20.27 -14.70
CA PRO A 227 -17.96 21.51 -14.28
C PRO A 227 -16.91 22.01 -15.28
N PHE A 228 -16.20 21.10 -15.95
CA PHE A 228 -15.24 21.47 -16.99
C PHE A 228 -15.94 21.87 -18.30
N ARG A 229 -17.06 21.19 -18.61
CA ARG A 229 -17.88 21.49 -19.81
C ARG A 229 -18.62 22.82 -19.75
N MET A 230 -18.76 23.43 -18.56
CA MET A 230 -19.27 24.80 -18.43
C MET A 230 -18.29 25.85 -19.00
N ILE A 231 -17.00 25.51 -19.10
CA ILE A 231 -15.93 26.45 -19.46
C ILE A 231 -15.27 26.06 -20.79
N LEU A 232 -15.20 24.75 -21.07
CA LEU A 232 -14.52 24.20 -22.25
C LEU A 232 -15.49 23.38 -23.11
N PRO A 233 -15.33 23.40 -24.45
CA PRO A 233 -16.05 22.48 -25.33
C PRO A 233 -15.66 21.02 -25.03
N ASN A 234 -16.56 20.08 -25.36
CA ASN A 234 -16.42 18.67 -24.99
C ASN A 234 -15.12 18.06 -25.51
N GLU A 235 -14.71 18.39 -26.73
CA GLU A 235 -13.48 17.90 -27.34
C GLU A 235 -12.24 18.34 -26.55
N MET A 236 -12.22 19.58 -26.06
CA MET A 236 -11.14 20.08 -25.22
C MET A 236 -11.16 19.47 -23.82
N VAL A 237 -12.33 19.18 -23.25
CA VAL A 237 -12.43 18.44 -21.98
C VAL A 237 -11.88 17.03 -22.15
N SER A 238 -12.24 16.34 -23.24
CA SER A 238 -11.67 15.04 -23.57
C SER A 238 -10.15 15.11 -23.68
N LEU A 239 -9.61 15.99 -24.52
CA LEU A 239 -8.18 16.05 -24.78
C LEU A 239 -7.36 16.52 -23.57
N LEU A 240 -7.77 17.62 -22.92
CA LEU A 240 -6.95 18.25 -21.87
C LEU A 240 -7.19 17.61 -20.49
N VAL A 241 -8.44 17.37 -20.12
CA VAL A 241 -8.79 16.90 -18.76
C VAL A 241 -8.69 15.39 -18.67
N VAL A 242 -9.36 14.65 -19.57
CA VAL A 242 -9.36 13.18 -19.53
C VAL A 242 -7.99 12.64 -19.93
N HIS A 243 -7.51 12.98 -21.13
CA HIS A 243 -6.29 12.41 -21.68
C HIS A 243 -5.03 13.04 -21.10
N GLY A 244 -4.91 14.37 -21.22
CA GLY A 244 -3.78 15.13 -20.69
C GLY A 244 -3.67 15.02 -19.17
N GLY A 245 -4.77 15.24 -18.45
CA GLY A 245 -4.83 15.11 -16.99
C GLY A 245 -4.54 13.70 -16.51
N GLY A 246 -5.15 12.67 -17.12
CA GLY A 246 -4.89 11.27 -16.79
C GLY A 246 -3.44 10.86 -17.02
N LEU A 247 -2.85 11.24 -18.16
CA LEU A 247 -1.44 10.97 -18.48
C LEU A 247 -0.49 11.67 -17.49
N CYS A 248 -0.69 12.97 -17.28
CA CYS A 248 0.15 13.77 -16.39
C CYS A 248 0.09 13.26 -14.95
N LEU A 249 -1.11 12.92 -14.47
CA LEU A 249 -1.28 12.37 -13.14
C LEU A 249 -0.59 11.02 -13.00
N ASP A 250 -0.76 10.08 -13.92
CA ASP A 250 -0.13 8.76 -13.79
C ASP A 250 1.41 8.83 -13.84
N LEU A 251 1.98 9.67 -14.71
CA LEU A 251 3.44 9.87 -14.77
C LEU A 251 4.00 10.55 -13.51
N SER A 252 3.22 11.41 -12.86
CA SER A 252 3.68 12.21 -11.72
C SER A 252 3.25 11.68 -10.36
N ALA A 253 2.19 10.86 -10.25
CA ALA A 253 1.57 10.45 -8.99
C ALA A 253 2.56 9.77 -8.04
N GLY A 254 3.38 8.86 -8.55
CA GLY A 254 4.42 8.19 -7.79
C GLY A 254 5.40 9.18 -7.16
N TYR A 255 5.86 10.17 -7.92
CA TYR A 255 6.74 11.24 -7.43
C TYR A 255 6.03 12.14 -6.43
N LEU A 256 4.82 12.60 -6.75
CA LEU A 256 4.03 13.49 -5.90
C LEU A 256 3.81 12.88 -4.51
N LEU A 257 3.50 11.59 -4.43
CA LEU A 257 3.28 10.88 -3.16
C LEU A 257 4.58 10.66 -2.36
N PHE A 258 5.71 10.50 -3.04
CA PHE A 258 6.97 10.14 -2.40
C PHE A 258 7.55 11.31 -1.59
N PHE A 259 7.59 12.52 -2.17
CA PHE A 259 8.18 13.69 -1.50
C PHE A 259 7.22 14.30 -0.48
N ASP A 260 7.73 14.58 0.73
CA ASP A 260 6.97 15.19 1.82
C ASP A 260 6.25 16.48 1.40
N ALA A 261 6.91 17.34 0.62
CA ALA A 261 6.38 18.64 0.19
C ALA A 261 5.20 18.52 -0.81
N THR A 262 5.23 17.51 -1.69
CA THR A 262 4.22 17.31 -2.72
C THR A 262 3.13 16.32 -2.30
N ARG A 263 3.38 15.52 -1.27
CA ARG A 263 2.49 14.43 -0.84
C ARG A 263 1.05 14.85 -0.61
N PRO A 264 0.73 15.99 0.03
CA PRO A 264 -0.65 16.40 0.21
C PRO A 264 -1.39 16.60 -1.13
N PHE A 265 -0.71 17.20 -2.12
CA PHE A 265 -1.26 17.34 -3.48
C PHE A 265 -1.40 15.97 -4.15
N GLY A 266 -0.40 15.11 -4.03
CA GLY A 266 -0.45 13.74 -4.53
C GLY A 266 -1.65 12.96 -3.97
N ILE A 267 -1.85 12.99 -2.65
CA ILE A 267 -2.99 12.33 -1.98
C ILE A 267 -4.31 12.90 -2.50
N PHE A 268 -4.43 14.22 -2.62
CA PHE A 268 -5.65 14.85 -3.13
C PHE A 268 -5.99 14.39 -4.56
N PHE A 269 -5.06 14.55 -5.50
CA PHE A 269 -5.31 14.22 -6.91
C PHE A 269 -5.47 12.72 -7.15
N VAL A 270 -4.66 11.88 -6.52
CA VAL A 270 -4.78 10.43 -6.62
C VAL A 270 -6.10 9.96 -6.02
N SER A 271 -6.52 10.52 -4.88
CA SER A 271 -7.81 10.13 -4.28
C SER A 271 -8.97 10.55 -5.16
N TYR A 272 -8.95 11.78 -5.68
CA TYR A 272 -9.95 12.27 -6.61
C TYR A 272 -10.03 11.38 -7.86
N PHE A 273 -8.88 11.04 -8.47
CA PHE A 273 -8.80 10.17 -9.63
C PHE A 273 -9.38 8.77 -9.39
N HIS A 274 -9.05 8.13 -8.26
CA HIS A 274 -9.62 6.81 -7.95
C HIS A 274 -11.11 6.88 -7.61
N CYS A 275 -11.56 7.93 -6.92
CA CYS A 275 -12.98 8.17 -6.71
C CYS A 275 -13.72 8.31 -8.04
N MET A 276 -13.19 9.09 -8.99
CA MET A 276 -13.76 9.19 -10.34
C MET A 276 -13.77 7.83 -11.06
N ASN A 277 -12.65 7.11 -11.04
CA ASN A 277 -12.56 5.80 -11.68
C ASN A 277 -13.56 4.79 -11.12
N SER A 278 -13.87 4.86 -9.82
CA SER A 278 -14.89 4.01 -9.19
C SER A 278 -16.31 4.25 -9.74
N GLN A 279 -16.57 5.42 -10.30
CA GLN A 279 -17.86 5.79 -10.89
C GLN A 279 -17.86 5.61 -12.41
N LEU A 280 -16.72 5.86 -13.06
CA LEU A 280 -16.57 5.81 -14.51
C LEU A 280 -16.39 4.39 -15.04
N PHE A 281 -15.74 3.52 -14.28
CA PHE A 281 -15.32 2.21 -14.75
C PHE A 281 -15.77 1.10 -13.81
N SER A 282 -16.27 0.00 -14.37
CA SER A 282 -16.55 -1.24 -13.65
C SER A 282 -15.30 -2.11 -13.55
N ILE A 283 -14.27 -1.62 -12.85
CA ILE A 283 -12.95 -2.27 -12.70
C ILE A 283 -12.76 -2.94 -11.32
N GLY A 284 -13.87 -3.31 -10.68
CA GLY A 284 -13.93 -3.96 -9.38
C GLY A 284 -13.30 -3.13 -8.25
N MET A 285 -12.67 -3.80 -7.30
CA MET A 285 -12.16 -3.17 -6.06
C MET A 285 -10.89 -2.30 -6.24
N PHE A 286 -10.48 -2.01 -7.48
CA PHE A 286 -9.18 -1.37 -7.75
C PHE A 286 -9.07 0.02 -7.18
N ALA A 287 -10.06 0.88 -7.46
CA ALA A 287 -10.09 2.24 -6.94
C ALA A 287 -9.97 2.26 -5.40
N TYR A 288 -10.74 1.40 -4.72
CA TYR A 288 -10.72 1.30 -3.26
C TYR A 288 -9.38 0.75 -2.73
N THR A 289 -8.79 -0.23 -3.42
CA THR A 289 -7.48 -0.77 -3.06
C THR A 289 -6.40 0.31 -3.18
N MET A 290 -6.40 1.08 -4.26
CA MET A 290 -5.44 2.17 -4.44
C MET A 290 -5.63 3.28 -3.41
N LEU A 291 -6.87 3.64 -3.07
CA LEU A 291 -7.17 4.57 -1.97
C LEU A 291 -6.63 4.07 -0.63
N ALA A 292 -6.76 2.77 -0.35
CA ALA A 292 -6.21 2.15 0.87
C ALA A 292 -4.68 2.15 0.91
N THR A 293 -3.99 2.26 -0.23
CA THR A 293 -2.53 2.34 -0.29
C THR A 293 -2.00 3.75 -0.04
N SER A 294 -2.75 4.81 -0.35
CA SER A 294 -2.28 6.20 -0.21
C SER A 294 -1.74 6.55 1.18
N PRO A 295 -2.36 6.12 2.31
CA PRO A 295 -1.83 6.36 3.65
C PRO A 295 -0.46 5.73 3.92
N LEU A 296 -0.03 4.72 3.14
CA LEU A 296 1.32 4.16 3.26
C LEU A 296 2.40 5.20 2.98
N PHE A 297 2.12 6.22 2.17
CA PHE A 297 3.09 7.26 1.83
C PHE A 297 3.25 8.29 2.95
N CYS A 298 2.27 8.44 3.84
CA CYS A 298 2.35 9.31 5.01
C CYS A 298 3.42 8.85 6.03
N TYR A 299 3.68 9.70 7.03
CA TYR A 299 4.56 9.35 8.15
C TYR A 299 4.11 8.06 8.84
N PRO A 300 5.00 7.09 9.12
CA PRO A 300 4.62 5.76 9.63
C PRO A 300 3.76 5.76 10.90
N ASP A 301 3.85 6.81 11.72
CA ASP A 301 3.14 7.03 12.98
C ASP A 301 1.86 7.86 12.85
N TRP A 302 1.45 8.23 11.62
CA TRP A 302 0.21 8.99 11.37
C TRP A 302 -1.03 8.37 12.04
N PRO A 303 -1.22 7.03 12.11
CA PRO A 303 -2.43 6.46 12.72
C PRO A 303 -2.50 6.78 14.20
N ARG A 304 -1.35 6.79 14.89
CA ARG A 304 -1.29 7.10 16.33
C ARG A 304 -1.81 8.50 16.60
N HIS A 305 -1.38 9.46 15.79
CA HIS A 305 -1.80 10.86 15.88
C HIS A 305 -3.26 11.05 15.50
N PHE A 306 -3.73 10.30 14.51
CA PHE A 306 -5.13 10.34 14.07
C PHE A 306 -6.06 9.80 15.16
N PHE A 307 -5.80 8.60 15.67
CA PHE A 307 -6.63 7.96 16.70
C PHE A 307 -6.51 8.61 18.08
N ALA A 308 -5.43 9.34 18.37
CA ALA A 308 -5.31 10.11 19.62
C ALA A 308 -6.36 11.23 19.76
N ARG A 309 -6.99 11.66 18.65
CA ARG A 309 -8.05 12.67 18.64
C ARG A 309 -9.43 12.12 18.98
N PHE A 310 -9.59 10.80 19.06
CA PHE A 310 -10.87 10.15 19.30
C PHE A 310 -11.21 10.13 20.80
N PRO A 311 -12.51 10.17 21.17
CA PRO A 311 -12.94 10.12 22.57
C PRO A 311 -12.46 8.86 23.30
N GLU A 312 -12.19 9.00 24.61
CA GLU A 312 -11.74 7.91 25.50
C GLU A 312 -12.61 6.65 25.43
N ILE A 313 -13.92 6.81 25.23
CA ILE A 313 -14.88 5.71 25.17
C ILE A 313 -14.62 4.73 24.01
N LEU A 314 -13.95 5.18 22.95
CA LEU A 314 -13.64 4.37 21.78
C LEU A 314 -12.26 3.67 21.89
N ARG A 315 -11.43 4.04 22.87
CA ARG A 315 -10.08 3.46 23.05
C ARG A 315 -10.02 1.94 23.20
N PRO A 316 -11.01 1.24 23.79
CA PRO A 316 -10.97 -0.23 23.87
C PRO A 316 -10.97 -0.92 22.49
N VAL A 317 -11.54 -0.28 21.47
CA VAL A 317 -11.70 -0.84 20.11
C VAL A 317 -10.66 -0.27 19.15
N LEU A 318 -10.24 0.99 19.38
CA LEU A 318 -9.32 1.69 18.49
C LEU A 318 -7.85 1.23 18.63
N PRO A 319 -7.03 1.41 17.58
CA PRO A 319 -5.61 1.16 17.64
C PRO A 319 -4.91 1.94 18.76
N LEU A 320 -3.90 1.32 19.37
CA LEU A 320 -3.12 1.96 20.42
C LEU A 320 -2.36 3.18 19.90
N THR A 321 -2.41 4.27 20.67
CA THR A 321 -1.78 5.54 20.34
C THR A 321 -0.37 5.66 20.91
N ASN A 322 -0.06 4.94 22.00
CA ASN A 322 1.25 5.00 22.67
C ASN A 322 2.37 4.36 21.86
N PHE A 323 3.49 5.06 21.73
CA PHE A 323 4.74 4.48 21.23
C PHE A 323 5.17 3.32 22.12
N GLY A 324 5.57 2.19 21.54
CA GLY A 324 6.08 1.06 22.30
C GLY A 324 7.28 1.51 23.15
N ARG A 325 7.32 1.11 24.44
CA ARG A 325 8.34 1.48 25.44
C ARG A 325 9.80 1.16 25.08
N HIS A 326 10.08 0.64 23.89
CA HIS A 326 11.45 0.29 23.45
C HIS A 326 12.13 1.34 22.56
N GLY A 327 11.46 2.46 22.23
CA GLY A 327 12.05 3.52 21.38
C GLY A 327 13.07 4.44 22.06
N GLU A 328 13.12 4.49 23.40
CA GLU A 328 14.05 5.36 24.14
C GLU A 328 15.40 4.69 24.48
N CYS A 329 15.59 3.42 24.15
CA CYS A 329 16.72 2.63 24.64
C CYS A 329 17.64 2.03 23.54
N ASP A 330 17.94 2.76 22.44
CA ASP A 330 19.05 2.30 21.56
C ASP A 330 19.71 3.35 20.64
N ILE A 331 19.55 4.66 20.89
CA ILE A 331 20.38 5.68 20.21
C ILE A 331 21.67 5.94 21.01
N ARG A 332 21.63 5.79 22.34
CA ARG A 332 22.83 5.90 23.19
C ARG A 332 23.68 4.63 23.18
N ASP A 333 23.06 3.46 23.08
CA ASP A 333 23.78 2.18 23.11
C ASP A 333 24.53 1.87 21.82
N ASN A 334 24.00 2.24 20.65
CA ASN A 334 24.75 2.13 19.39
C ASN A 334 25.96 3.08 19.33
N LYS A 335 25.89 4.26 19.97
CA LYS A 335 27.03 5.17 20.10
C LYS A 335 28.07 4.65 21.10
N LEU A 336 27.64 4.00 22.17
CA LEU A 336 28.54 3.35 23.13
C LEU A 336 29.22 2.11 22.52
N LYS A 337 28.49 1.27 21.79
CA LYS A 337 29.04 0.10 21.10
C LYS A 337 30.05 0.49 20.02
N SER A 338 29.81 1.58 19.28
CA SER A 338 30.80 2.06 18.31
C SER A 338 32.07 2.62 18.97
N ILE A 339 31.95 3.25 20.15
CA ILE A 339 33.11 3.75 20.91
C ILE A 339 33.89 2.60 21.55
N ILE A 340 33.23 1.60 22.12
CA ILE A 340 33.89 0.43 22.73
C ILE A 340 34.62 -0.41 21.67
N LEU A 341 34.04 -0.60 20.47
CA LEU A 341 34.70 -1.29 19.37
C LEU A 341 35.89 -0.51 18.79
N THR A 342 35.88 0.82 18.88
CA THR A 342 37.02 1.65 18.43
C THR A 342 38.18 1.59 19.43
N ILE A 343 37.88 1.45 20.72
CA ILE A 343 38.90 1.35 21.79
C ILE A 343 39.53 -0.06 21.84
N GLN A 344 38.80 -1.12 21.48
CA GLN A 344 39.35 -2.49 21.43
C GLN A 344 40.23 -2.78 20.21
N HIS A 345 40.22 -1.93 19.17
CA HIS A 345 41.09 -2.06 18.00
C HIS A 345 42.33 -1.16 18.04
N SER A 346 42.55 -0.41 19.13
CA SER A 346 43.66 0.52 19.28
C SER A 346 44.64 0.18 20.41
N ASN A 347 44.72 -1.08 20.85
CA ASN A 347 45.76 -1.59 21.75
C ASN A 347 46.44 -2.82 21.19
#